data_AF-A0A453G9G6-F1
#
_entry.id   AF-A0A453G9G6-F1
#
_cell.length_a   1.000
_cell.length_b   1.000
_cell.length_c   1.000
_cell.angle_alpha   90.00
_cell.angle_beta   90.00
_cell.angle_gamma   90.00
#
_symmetry.space_group_name_H-M   'P 1'
#
loop_
_entity.id
_entity.type
_entity.pdbx_description
1 polymer ?
#
loop_
_entity_poly.entity_id
_entity_poly.type
_entity_poly.pdbx_seq_one_letter_code
_entity_poly.pdbx_strand_id
1 'polypeptide(L)'
;MQSTYFSDLHFRLGAGYLYCHQGNCKHTFVIRDMRLIHPEDTQNQAEYPLMTFHMQRRFQKCSVCQIYLATKMTVDDKWAPNNPCYFCKQCYYLLHYKEDDSLLYHHTVYDYFQE
;
A
#
# COMPACT_ATOMS: atom_id res chain seq x y z
N MET A 1 9.34 -6.03 -22.16
CA MET A 1 8.85 -7.37 -21.78
C MET A 1 7.41 -7.65 -22.23
N GLN A 2 6.77 -6.80 -23.06
CA GLN A 2 5.37 -7.00 -23.45
C GLN A 2 5.12 -8.29 -24.25
N SER A 3 6.16 -8.83 -24.91
CA SER A 3 6.11 -10.06 -25.71
C SER A 3 6.94 -11.21 -25.13
N THR A 4 7.39 -11.10 -23.88
CA THR A 4 8.23 -12.12 -23.22
C THR A 4 7.39 -12.84 -22.18
N TYR A 5 7.20 -14.15 -22.33
CA TYR A 5 6.53 -15.00 -21.35
C TYR A 5 7.52 -15.47 -20.27
N PHE A 6 6.99 -15.89 -19.12
CA PHE A 6 7.83 -16.47 -18.07
C PHE A 6 8.55 -17.74 -18.54
N SER A 7 7.91 -18.52 -19.42
CA SER A 7 8.48 -19.71 -20.05
C SER A 7 9.67 -19.42 -20.97
N ASP A 8 9.83 -18.19 -21.42
CA ASP A 8 10.94 -17.79 -22.30
C ASP A 8 12.21 -17.47 -21.51
N LEU A 9 12.11 -17.43 -20.17
CA LEU A 9 13.22 -17.07 -19.29
C LEU A 9 14.17 -18.26 -19.08
N HIS A 10 15.42 -18.09 -19.50
CA HIS A 10 16.50 -18.97 -19.07
C HIS A 10 17.07 -18.49 -17.73
N PHE A 11 17.08 -19.35 -16.73
CA PHE A 11 17.57 -19.01 -15.40
C PHE A 11 18.40 -20.11 -14.74
N ARG A 12 19.09 -19.71 -13.67
CA ARG A 12 19.90 -20.53 -12.78
C ARG A 12 19.47 -20.21 -11.36
N LEU A 13 19.22 -21.25 -10.57
CA LEU A 13 18.88 -21.11 -9.15
C LEU A 13 19.99 -20.36 -8.40
N GLY A 14 19.60 -19.42 -7.55
CA GLY A 14 20.49 -18.59 -6.75
C GLY A 14 21.17 -17.45 -7.51
N ALA A 15 21.02 -17.33 -8.83
CA ALA A 15 21.57 -16.22 -9.58
C ALA A 15 20.69 -14.96 -9.46
N GLY A 16 21.32 -13.79 -9.49
CA GLY A 16 20.64 -12.49 -9.48
C GLY A 16 20.21 -12.05 -10.88
N TYR A 17 18.98 -11.57 -10.98
CA TYR A 17 18.36 -11.06 -12.21
C TYR A 17 17.85 -9.64 -12.03
N LEU A 18 17.80 -8.89 -13.13
CA LEU A 18 17.29 -7.52 -13.16
C LEU A 18 15.99 -7.47 -13.95
N TYR A 19 14.91 -7.08 -13.28
CA TYR A 19 13.67 -6.68 -13.91
C TYR A 19 13.63 -5.15 -14.01
N CYS A 20 13.43 -4.62 -15.22
CA CYS A 20 13.30 -3.19 -15.46
C CYS A 20 11.88 -2.86 -15.93
N HIS A 21 11.14 -2.12 -15.11
CA HIS A 21 9.79 -1.65 -15.39
C HIS A 21 9.82 -0.17 -15.81
N GLN A 22 9.04 0.18 -16.84
CA GLN A 22 8.89 1.54 -17.37
C GLN A 22 10.23 2.27 -17.71
N GLY A 23 11.28 1.50 -18.03
CA GLY A 23 12.56 2.03 -18.53
C GLY A 23 13.53 2.54 -17.45
N ASN A 24 13.06 2.86 -16.25
CA ASN A 24 13.91 3.40 -15.17
C ASN A 24 13.75 2.70 -13.81
N CYS A 25 12.67 1.96 -13.57
CA CYS A 25 12.44 1.30 -12.30
C CYS A 25 13.08 -0.10 -12.29
N LYS A 26 14.14 -0.26 -11.51
CA LYS A 26 15.00 -1.46 -11.49
C LYS A 26 14.75 -2.28 -10.23
N HIS A 27 14.34 -3.52 -10.41
CA HIS A 27 14.11 -4.48 -9.33
C HIS A 27 15.00 -5.70 -9.53
N THR A 28 15.82 -6.01 -8.52
CA THR A 28 16.59 -7.24 -8.52
C THR A 28 15.78 -8.37 -7.90
N PHE A 29 15.80 -9.54 -8.53
CA PHE A 29 15.17 -10.74 -7.99
C PHE A 29 16.08 -11.97 -8.16
N VAL A 30 15.80 -13.00 -7.38
CA VAL A 30 16.51 -14.28 -7.40
C VAL A 30 15.46 -15.39 -7.37
N ILE A 31 15.61 -16.39 -8.24
CA ILE A 31 14.86 -17.64 -8.12
C ILE A 31 15.65 -18.51 -7.15
N ARG A 32 15.16 -18.58 -5.91
CA ARG A 32 15.85 -19.29 -4.81
C ARG A 32 15.64 -20.79 -4.90
N ASP A 33 14.38 -21.18 -5.03
CA ASP A 33 13.94 -22.57 -4.94
C ASP A 33 13.04 -22.92 -6.13
N MET A 34 13.04 -24.20 -6.49
CA MET A 34 12.17 -24.76 -7.51
C MET A 34 11.78 -26.18 -7.10
N ARG A 35 10.53 -26.56 -7.36
CA ARG A 35 10.03 -27.92 -7.13
C ARG A 35 9.31 -28.44 -8.36
N LEU A 36 9.21 -29.75 -8.48
CA LEU A 36 8.33 -30.38 -9.46
C LEU A 36 6.87 -30.14 -9.07
N ILE A 37 5.99 -30.20 -10.09
CA ILE A 37 4.54 -30.11 -9.90
C ILE A 37 4.06 -31.27 -9.02
N HIS A 38 3.26 -30.95 -8.01
CA HIS A 38 2.67 -31.90 -7.07
C HIS A 38 1.24 -32.25 -7.52
N PRO A 39 0.72 -33.45 -7.23
CA PRO A 39 -0.67 -33.81 -7.58
C PRO A 39 -1.74 -32.88 -6.99
N GLU A 40 -1.44 -32.18 -5.90
CA GLU A 40 -2.36 -31.19 -5.29
C GLU A 40 -2.29 -29.79 -5.94
N ASP A 41 -1.32 -29.55 -6.81
CA ASP A 41 -1.27 -28.30 -7.58
C ASP A 41 -2.32 -28.31 -8.70
N THR A 42 -2.70 -27.13 -9.17
CA THR A 42 -3.45 -27.07 -10.42
C THR A 42 -2.62 -27.60 -11.58
N GLN A 43 -3.18 -28.56 -12.31
CA GLN A 43 -2.59 -29.18 -13.49
C GLN A 43 -2.91 -28.40 -14.77
N ASN A 44 -3.78 -27.38 -14.67
CA ASN A 44 -4.14 -26.53 -15.79
C ASN A 44 -3.11 -25.40 -15.94
N GLN A 45 -2.32 -25.44 -17.01
CA GLN A 45 -1.29 -24.42 -17.28
C GLN A 45 -1.88 -23.00 -17.40
N ALA A 46 -3.13 -22.87 -17.85
CA ALA A 46 -3.79 -21.57 -18.02
C ALA A 46 -4.09 -20.86 -16.67
N GLU A 47 -4.00 -21.56 -15.55
CA GLU A 47 -4.19 -20.97 -14.21
C GLU A 47 -2.92 -20.33 -13.65
N TYR A 48 -1.77 -20.55 -14.28
CA TYR A 48 -0.52 -19.91 -13.89
C TYR A 48 -0.36 -18.53 -14.57
N PRO A 49 0.30 -17.56 -13.90
CA PRO A 49 0.93 -17.66 -12.58
C PRO A 49 -0.08 -17.62 -11.42
N LEU A 50 0.15 -18.45 -10.39
CA LEU A 50 -0.68 -18.47 -9.19
C LEU A 50 -0.35 -17.30 -8.27
N MET A 51 -1.38 -16.59 -7.81
CA MET A 51 -1.24 -15.55 -6.80
C MET A 51 -1.14 -16.18 -5.41
N THR A 52 0.07 -16.51 -4.99
CA THR A 52 0.33 -17.12 -3.67
C THR A 52 0.29 -16.09 -2.53
N PHE A 53 0.47 -14.81 -2.87
CA PHE A 53 0.42 -13.72 -1.92
C PHE A 53 -0.27 -12.52 -2.57
N HIS A 54 -1.23 -11.96 -1.84
CA HIS A 54 -1.79 -10.66 -2.13
C HIS A 54 -1.66 -9.81 -0.87
N MET A 55 -0.95 -8.69 -0.96
CA MET A 55 -0.81 -7.80 0.20
C MET A 55 -2.19 -7.31 0.60
N GLN A 56 -2.57 -7.52 1.87
CA GLN A 56 -3.78 -6.89 2.40
C GLN A 56 -3.60 -5.38 2.37
N ARG A 57 -4.57 -4.67 1.80
CA ARG A 57 -4.58 -3.20 1.82
C ARG A 57 -4.57 -2.75 3.28
N ARG A 58 -3.61 -1.90 3.62
CA ARG A 58 -3.54 -1.27 4.94
C ARG A 58 -4.23 0.07 4.83
N PHE A 59 -5.41 0.18 5.45
CA PHE A 59 -6.11 1.44 5.56
C PHE A 59 -5.42 2.36 6.58
N GLN A 60 -5.31 3.64 6.24
CA GLN A 60 -4.78 4.65 7.12
C GLN A 60 -5.78 4.91 8.26
N LYS A 61 -5.39 4.58 9.49
CA LYS A 61 -6.18 4.87 10.68
C LYS A 61 -5.97 6.30 11.16
N CYS A 62 -6.91 6.80 11.96
CA CYS A 62 -6.75 8.05 12.67
C CYS A 62 -5.50 8.00 13.56
N SER A 63 -4.63 9.00 13.41
CA SER A 63 -3.38 9.16 14.16
C SER A 63 -3.62 9.32 15.66
N VAL A 64 -4.79 9.81 16.07
CA VAL A 64 -5.18 10.02 17.46
C VAL A 64 -5.77 8.76 18.10
N CYS A 65 -6.92 8.27 17.60
CA CYS A 65 -7.60 7.14 18.26
C CYS A 65 -7.09 5.76 17.83
N GLN A 66 -6.44 5.64 16.68
CA GLN A 66 -5.97 4.35 16.11
C GLN A 66 -7.06 3.27 15.97
N ILE A 67 -8.33 3.68 16.01
CA ILE A 67 -9.51 2.81 15.91
C ILE A 67 -10.17 2.98 14.54
N TYR A 68 -10.63 4.19 14.25
CA TYR A 68 -11.38 4.50 13.03
C TYR A 68 -10.47 4.88 11.87
N LEU A 69 -10.98 4.70 10.65
CA LEU A 69 -10.30 5.14 9.44
C LEU A 69 -10.17 6.66 9.39
N ALA A 70 -9.04 7.11 8.86
CA ALA A 70 -8.85 8.51 8.55
C ALA A 70 -9.75 8.93 7.39
N THR A 71 -10.36 10.09 7.53
CA THR A 71 -11.20 10.76 6.53
C THR A 71 -10.74 12.19 6.27
N LYS A 72 -9.88 12.73 7.14
CA LYS A 72 -9.32 14.08 7.04
C LYS A 72 -7.80 13.99 7.15
N MET A 73 -7.11 14.81 6.36
CA MET A 73 -5.68 15.03 6.47
C MET A 73 -5.44 16.52 6.71
N THR A 74 -4.70 16.86 7.75
CA THR A 74 -4.30 18.24 8.05
C THR A 74 -2.84 18.46 7.73
N VAL A 75 -2.51 19.69 7.37
CA VAL A 75 -1.14 20.18 7.18
C VAL A 75 -0.99 21.47 7.97
N ASP A 76 0.18 21.64 8.59
CA ASP A 76 0.53 22.79 9.45
C ASP A 76 -0.47 22.99 10.60
N ASP A 77 -0.99 21.87 11.11
CA ASP A 77 -1.85 21.82 12.28
C ASP A 77 -1.00 21.92 13.56
N LYS A 78 -1.16 23.04 14.26
CA LYS A 78 -0.41 23.39 15.47
C LYS A 78 -0.51 22.34 16.58
N TRP A 79 -1.65 21.66 16.71
CA TRP A 79 -1.91 20.72 17.80
C TRP A 79 -1.92 19.26 17.34
N ALA A 80 -1.71 19.01 16.05
CA ALA A 80 -1.52 17.65 15.56
C ALA A 80 -0.23 17.02 16.08
N PRO A 81 -0.21 15.70 16.32
CA PRO A 81 1.00 14.98 16.69
C PRO A 81 2.02 14.87 15.54
N ASN A 82 1.59 15.00 14.28
CA ASN A 82 2.42 14.84 13.08
C ASN A 82 2.06 15.90 12.02
N ASN A 83 2.90 16.07 10.99
CA ASN A 83 2.58 16.94 9.85
C ASN A 83 3.07 16.27 8.55
N PRO A 84 2.18 15.78 7.66
CA PRO A 84 0.71 15.80 7.76
C PRO A 84 0.17 14.87 8.86
N CYS A 85 -1.03 15.16 9.37
CA CYS A 85 -1.73 14.30 10.34
C CYS A 85 -3.10 13.84 9.85
N TYR A 86 -3.42 12.58 10.11
CA TYR A 86 -4.63 11.92 9.63
C TYR A 86 -5.64 11.73 10.75
N PHE A 87 -6.88 12.17 10.55
CA PHE A 87 -7.93 12.12 11.54
C PHE A 87 -9.17 11.39 11.02
N CYS A 88 -9.85 10.65 11.89
CA CYS A 88 -11.26 10.33 11.65
C CYS A 88 -12.11 11.57 11.92
N LYS A 89 -13.34 11.59 11.41
CA LYS A 89 -14.28 12.72 11.56
C LYS A 89 -14.44 13.18 13.02
N GLN A 90 -14.58 12.25 13.96
CA GLN A 90 -14.81 12.57 15.37
C GLN A 90 -13.59 13.23 16.03
N CYS A 91 -12.40 12.63 15.89
CA CYS A 91 -11.18 13.19 16.46
C CYS A 91 -10.81 14.52 15.83
N TYR A 92 -11.07 14.70 14.52
CA TYR A 92 -10.90 15.98 13.85
C TYR A 92 -11.82 17.04 14.49
N TYR A 93 -13.11 16.76 14.62
CA TYR A 93 -14.06 17.71 15.19
C TYR A 93 -13.71 18.08 16.63
N LEU A 94 -13.44 17.09 17.49
CA LEU A 94 -13.10 17.31 18.90
C LEU A 94 -11.85 18.16 19.13
N LEU A 95 -10.86 18.09 18.24
CA LEU A 95 -9.61 18.85 18.36
C LEU A 95 -9.72 20.28 17.80
N HIS A 96 -10.54 20.47 16.77
CA HIS A 96 -10.51 21.69 15.96
C HIS A 96 -11.73 22.59 16.11
N TYR A 97 -12.84 22.10 16.65
CA TYR A 97 -14.10 22.84 16.75
C TYR A 97 -14.44 23.14 18.21
N LYS A 98 -15.02 24.32 18.42
CA LYS A 98 -15.68 24.70 19.68
C LYS A 98 -17.12 24.17 19.71
N GLU A 99 -17.78 24.33 20.87
CA GLU A 99 -19.19 23.99 21.05
C GLU A 99 -20.14 24.77 20.11
N ASP A 100 -19.71 25.92 19.59
CA ASP A 100 -20.46 26.77 18.65
C ASP A 100 -20.18 26.46 17.17
N ASP A 101 -19.55 25.31 16.87
CA ASP A 101 -19.12 24.90 15.52
C ASP A 101 -18.11 25.85 14.83
N SER A 102 -17.50 26.78 15.57
CA SER A 102 -16.40 27.59 15.05
C SER A 102 -15.04 26.88 15.19
N LEU A 103 -14.15 27.12 14.22
CA LEU A 103 -12.77 26.63 14.26
C LEU A 103 -11.98 27.31 15.38
N LEU A 104 -11.30 26.51 16.20
CA LEU A 104 -10.43 26.96 17.28
C LEU A 104 -9.22 27.76 16.76
N TYR A 105 -8.66 27.35 15.62
CA TYR A 105 -7.54 27.98 14.95
C TYR A 105 -7.49 27.57 13.47
N HIS A 106 -6.82 28.42 12.66
CA HIS A 106 -6.63 28.15 11.24
C HIS A 106 -5.56 27.07 11.01
N HIS A 107 -5.85 26.14 10.12
CA HIS A 107 -4.94 25.13 9.58
C HIS A 107 -5.48 24.67 8.22
N THR A 108 -4.64 24.00 7.42
CA THR A 108 -5.08 23.45 6.13
C THR A 108 -5.62 22.04 6.32
N VAL A 109 -6.80 21.76 5.77
CA VAL A 109 -7.45 20.45 5.85
C VAL A 109 -7.90 19.97 4.48
N TYR A 110 -7.70 18.69 4.21
CA TYR A 110 -8.15 17.99 3.00
C TYR A 110 -9.00 16.78 3.38
N ASP A 111 -9.95 16.43 2.51
CA ASP A 111 -10.56 15.11 2.56
C ASP A 111 -9.54 14.05 2.18
N TYR A 112 -9.47 13.00 2.99
CA TYR A 112 -8.58 11.86 2.76
C TYR A 112 -9.39 10.66 2.31
N PHE A 113 -9.12 10.20 1.10
CA PHE A 113 -9.73 9.01 0.52
C PHE A 113 -8.74 7.85 0.60
N GLN A 114 -9.21 6.72 1.11
CA GLN A 114 -8.42 5.50 1.19
C GLN A 114 -8.30 4.89 -0.21
N GLU A 115 -7.09 4.54 -0.65
CA GLU A 115 -6.82 3.83 -1.90
C GLU A 115 -6.70 2.31 -1.70
#